data_AF-A0A6I9XV01-F1
#
_entry.id   AF-A0A6I9XV01-F1
#
_cell.length_a   1.000
_cell.length_b   1.000
_cell.length_c   1.000
_cell.angle_alpha   90.00
_cell.angle_beta   90.00
_cell.angle_gamma   90.00
#
_symmetry.space_group_name_H-M   'P 1'
#
loop_
_entity.id
_entity.type
_entity.pdbx_description
1 polymer ?
#
loop_
_entity_poly.entity_id
_entity_poly.type
_entity_poly.pdbx_seq_one_letter_code
_entity_poly.pdbx_strand_id
1 'polypeptide(L)'
;MAQHTEGKFQDLSEALKENTKDVHEEAENTDFMKIFQKGQVSLNEFKLYLGSLYCIYVALEEESERNKDNPVYEPVYFPNELNRTAALEDDLEYFYGPTWKKDIQSQEATQKYVDRIHHVGQHEPELLVAHAYTRYLGDLSGGQILKKIAQKSLNLPNTGKGLSFFNFPGITNISKFKQLYRARMNSIPMDSSTIERIVEEARKSFLLNIEVFQELQKLVDQSKPPQNNHLGKSKLDFHTTGRNRTQLLKENGQAQMKHTDLLPSTSLLRWTLALFLLAATVGVGLYAL
;
A
#
# COMPACT_ATOMS: atom_id res chain seq x y z
N MET A 1 8.11 -26.19 35.30
CA MET A 1 8.74 -26.70 34.08
C MET A 1 8.12 -25.95 32.92
N ALA A 2 8.80 -24.90 32.44
CA ALA A 2 8.32 -24.13 31.30
C ALA A 2 8.57 -24.95 30.03
N GLN A 3 7.51 -25.20 29.27
CA GLN A 3 7.63 -25.78 27.94
C GLN A 3 8.29 -24.73 27.04
N HIS A 4 9.57 -24.92 26.76
CA HIS A 4 10.23 -24.26 25.64
C HIS A 4 9.55 -24.76 24.37
N THR A 5 8.84 -23.89 23.67
CA THR A 5 8.35 -24.16 22.31
C THR A 5 9.59 -24.28 21.41
N GLU A 6 9.96 -25.50 21.04
CA GLU A 6 11.00 -25.76 20.04
C GLU A 6 10.63 -25.05 18.73
N GLY A 7 11.64 -24.43 18.10
CA GLY A 7 11.51 -23.46 17.02
C GLY A 7 10.58 -23.89 15.89
N LYS A 8 9.47 -23.17 15.73
CA LYS A 8 8.39 -23.51 14.80
C LYS A 8 8.72 -23.22 13.33
N PHE A 9 9.83 -22.56 13.03
CA PHE A 9 10.17 -22.13 11.67
C PHE A 9 11.60 -22.56 11.30
N GLN A 10 11.73 -23.33 10.21
CA GLN A 10 13.03 -23.66 9.60
C GLN A 10 13.53 -22.54 8.67
N ASP A 11 12.61 -21.79 8.05
CA ASP A 11 12.92 -20.77 7.05
C ASP A 11 12.43 -19.37 7.49
N LEU A 12 13.31 -18.37 7.43
CA LEU A 12 13.00 -16.98 7.76
C LEU A 12 11.86 -16.40 6.90
N SER A 13 11.84 -16.71 5.61
CA SER A 13 10.82 -16.19 4.70
C SER A 13 9.41 -16.70 5.00
N GLU A 14 9.28 -17.94 5.46
CA GLU A 14 8.00 -18.50 5.91
C GLU A 14 7.58 -17.90 7.26
N ALA A 15 8.53 -17.79 8.20
CA ALA A 15 8.28 -17.15 9.49
C ALA A 15 7.75 -15.72 9.31
N LEU A 16 8.40 -14.91 8.47
CA LEU A 16 7.96 -13.55 8.16
C LEU A 16 6.56 -13.53 7.54
N LYS A 17 6.29 -14.38 6.54
CA LYS A 17 4.99 -14.42 5.86
C LYS A 17 3.84 -14.77 6.81
N GLU A 18 4.02 -15.81 7.62
CA GLU A 18 2.95 -16.29 8.50
C GLU A 18 2.69 -15.32 9.66
N ASN A 19 3.74 -14.72 10.23
CA ASN A 19 3.62 -13.87 11.43
C ASN A 19 3.42 -12.37 11.13
N THR A 20 3.33 -11.97 9.86
CA THR A 20 3.00 -10.59 9.47
C THR A 20 1.65 -10.47 8.75
N LYS A 21 0.91 -11.58 8.61
CA LYS A 21 -0.34 -11.62 7.83
C LYS A 21 -1.42 -10.70 8.38
N ASP A 22 -1.59 -10.66 9.70
CA ASP A 22 -2.55 -9.82 10.41
C ASP A 22 -2.24 -8.33 10.23
N VAL A 23 -0.99 -7.92 10.47
CA VAL A 23 -0.56 -6.51 10.32
C VAL A 23 -0.49 -6.07 8.86
N HIS A 24 -0.26 -6.99 7.93
CA HIS A 24 -0.40 -6.73 6.49
C HIS A 24 -1.86 -6.44 6.13
N GLU A 25 -2.81 -7.26 6.60
CA GLU A 25 -4.23 -7.03 6.39
C GLU A 25 -4.69 -5.70 7.02
N GLU A 26 -4.18 -5.35 8.21
CA GLU A 26 -4.44 -4.06 8.84
C GLU A 26 -3.93 -2.89 7.98
N ALA A 27 -2.70 -2.98 7.47
CA ALA A 27 -2.11 -1.96 6.61
C ALA A 27 -2.93 -1.71 5.33
N GLU A 28 -3.39 -2.77 4.67
CA GLU A 28 -4.25 -2.67 3.49
C GLU A 28 -5.63 -2.08 3.82
N ASN A 29 -6.09 -2.20 5.06
CA ASN A 29 -7.38 -1.74 5.53
C ASN A 29 -7.36 -0.33 6.15
N THR A 30 -6.22 0.36 6.17
CA THR A 30 -6.17 1.78 6.54
C THR A 30 -7.04 2.62 5.59
N ASP A 31 -7.60 3.73 6.09
CA ASP A 31 -8.51 4.58 5.29
C ASP A 31 -7.81 5.13 4.05
N PHE A 32 -6.55 5.57 4.19
CA PHE A 32 -5.73 6.02 3.08
C PHE A 32 -5.60 4.95 1.98
N MET A 33 -5.26 3.70 2.37
CA MET A 33 -5.12 2.62 1.40
C MET A 33 -6.47 2.19 0.80
N LYS A 34 -7.56 2.22 1.56
CA LYS A 34 -8.90 1.98 1.02
C LYS A 34 -9.31 3.04 -0.02
N ILE A 35 -9.02 4.32 0.22
CA ILE A 35 -9.25 5.40 -0.74
C ILE A 35 -8.40 5.18 -2.00
N PHE A 36 -7.12 4.84 -1.82
CA PHE A 36 -6.21 4.52 -2.91
C PHE A 36 -6.74 3.35 -3.73
N GLN A 37 -7.03 2.20 -3.12
CA GLN A 37 -7.50 0.98 -3.78
C GLN A 37 -8.83 1.17 -4.53
N LYS A 38 -9.71 2.05 -4.03
CA LYS A 38 -10.96 2.46 -4.71
C LYS A 38 -10.72 3.40 -5.89
N GLY A 39 -9.47 3.83 -6.12
CA GLY A 39 -9.11 4.77 -7.15
C GLY A 39 -9.58 6.20 -6.88
N GLN A 40 -9.77 6.54 -5.61
CA GLN A 40 -10.23 7.85 -5.15
C GLN A 40 -9.10 8.76 -4.67
N VAL A 41 -7.85 8.30 -4.76
CA VAL A 41 -6.66 9.08 -4.44
C VAL A 41 -6.55 10.31 -5.34
N SER A 42 -6.43 11.47 -4.73
CA SER A 42 -6.15 12.75 -5.35
C SER A 42 -4.66 12.94 -5.62
N LEU A 43 -4.33 13.90 -6.49
CA LEU A 43 -2.94 14.22 -6.78
C LEU A 43 -2.17 14.67 -5.53
N ASN A 44 -2.83 15.43 -4.64
CA ASN A 44 -2.19 15.89 -3.40
C ASN A 44 -1.89 14.71 -2.45
N GLU A 45 -2.84 13.80 -2.25
CA GLU A 45 -2.63 12.58 -1.45
C GLU A 45 -1.47 11.73 -2.01
N PHE A 46 -1.42 11.57 -3.33
CA PHE A 46 -0.37 10.80 -3.98
C PHE A 46 1.00 11.47 -3.83
N LYS A 47 1.07 12.80 -3.95
CA LYS A 47 2.29 13.58 -3.74
C LYS A 47 2.81 13.50 -2.32
N LEU A 48 1.93 13.52 -1.31
CA LEU A 48 2.30 13.32 0.09
C LEU A 48 2.84 11.90 0.33
N TYR A 49 2.16 10.89 -0.23
CA TYR A 49 2.61 9.51 -0.16
C TYR A 49 4.01 9.31 -0.75
N LEU A 50 4.28 9.83 -1.96
CA LEU A 50 5.61 9.75 -2.56
C LEU A 50 6.68 10.48 -1.74
N GLY A 51 6.35 11.63 -1.14
CA GLY A 51 7.26 12.35 -0.25
C GLY A 51 7.65 11.52 0.98
N SER A 52 6.68 10.90 1.65
CA SER A 52 6.96 10.00 2.77
C SER A 52 7.79 8.78 2.36
N LEU A 53 7.46 8.17 1.21
CA LEU A 53 8.25 7.06 0.68
C LEU A 53 9.71 7.48 0.42
N TYR A 54 9.94 8.62 -0.22
CA TYR A 54 11.29 9.12 -0.48
C TYR A 54 12.14 9.16 0.80
N CYS A 55 11.63 9.75 1.88
CA CYS A 55 12.37 9.77 3.15
C CYS A 55 12.67 8.36 3.69
N ILE A 56 11.69 7.46 3.63
CA ILE A 56 11.83 6.08 4.11
C ILE A 56 12.85 5.29 3.29
N TYR A 57 12.81 5.39 1.95
CA TYR A 57 13.74 4.65 1.09
C TYR A 57 15.15 5.23 1.13
N VAL A 58 15.32 6.55 1.28
CA VAL A 58 16.64 7.14 1.52
C VAL A 58 17.27 6.50 2.76
N ALA A 59 16.54 6.48 3.88
CA ALA A 59 17.05 5.88 5.11
C ALA A 59 17.33 4.38 4.95
N LEU A 60 16.42 3.63 4.31
CA LEU A 60 16.58 2.20 4.08
C LEU A 60 17.81 1.91 3.23
N GLU A 61 18.00 2.66 2.15
CA GLU A 61 19.09 2.43 1.19
C GLU A 61 20.43 2.91 1.71
N GLU A 62 20.47 3.98 2.52
CA GLU A 62 21.67 4.41 3.25
C GLU A 62 22.13 3.31 4.24
N GLU A 63 21.20 2.74 5.02
CA GLU A 63 21.53 1.69 5.97
C GLU A 63 21.80 0.34 5.29
N SER A 64 21.19 0.08 4.13
CA SER A 64 21.51 -1.07 3.28
C SER A 64 22.93 -0.97 2.72
N GLU A 65 23.33 0.22 2.25
CA GLU A 65 24.69 0.49 1.77
C GLU A 65 25.72 0.34 2.91
N ARG A 66 25.40 0.85 4.11
CA ARG A 66 26.26 0.69 5.31
C ARG A 66 26.53 -0.78 5.63
N ASN A 67 25.53 -1.64 5.46
CA ASN A 67 25.56 -3.05 5.84
C ASN A 67 25.75 -4.02 4.67
N LYS A 68 26.11 -3.52 3.47
CA LYS A 68 26.19 -4.33 2.24
C LYS A 68 27.14 -5.53 2.33
N ASP A 69 28.22 -5.39 3.09
CA ASP A 69 29.24 -6.42 3.29
C ASP A 69 29.05 -7.20 4.60
N ASN A 70 28.00 -6.87 5.39
CA ASN A 70 27.72 -7.55 6.65
C ASN A 70 27.00 -8.89 6.37
N PRO A 71 27.53 -10.05 6.82
CA PRO A 71 26.95 -11.37 6.50
C PRO A 71 25.46 -11.54 6.87
N VAL A 72 24.96 -10.75 7.82
CA VAL A 72 23.54 -10.79 8.24
C VAL A 72 22.60 -10.07 7.27
N TYR A 73 23.13 -9.36 6.26
CA TYR A 73 22.36 -8.56 5.30
C TYR A 73 22.83 -8.71 3.84
N GLU A 74 24.13 -8.95 3.61
CA GLU A 74 24.75 -9.12 2.28
C GLU A 74 23.94 -10.03 1.33
N PRO A 75 23.36 -11.17 1.75
CA PRO A 75 22.60 -12.02 0.84
C PRO A 75 21.37 -11.36 0.20
N VAL A 76 20.80 -10.33 0.84
CA VAL A 76 19.60 -9.62 0.38
C VAL A 76 19.89 -8.23 -0.21
N TYR A 77 21.16 -7.86 -0.37
CA TYR A 77 21.55 -6.58 -0.94
C TYR A 77 21.49 -6.62 -2.47
N PHE A 78 20.40 -6.06 -3.04
CA PHE A 78 20.13 -6.02 -4.49
C PHE A 78 19.90 -4.58 -4.98
N PRO A 79 20.92 -3.71 -4.98
CA PRO A 79 20.73 -2.28 -5.23
C PRO A 79 20.23 -1.97 -6.65
N ASN A 80 20.72 -2.70 -7.66
CA ASN A 80 20.36 -2.47 -9.07
C ASN A 80 18.91 -2.85 -9.37
N GLU A 81 18.41 -3.86 -8.67
CA GLU A 81 17.07 -4.38 -8.86
C GLU A 81 16.05 -3.67 -7.98
N LEU A 82 16.41 -3.30 -6.75
CA LEU A 82 15.47 -2.89 -5.72
C LEU A 82 15.55 -1.43 -5.27
N ASN A 83 16.68 -0.72 -5.41
CA ASN A 83 16.74 0.66 -4.91
C ASN A 83 15.72 1.56 -5.63
N ARG A 84 15.01 2.36 -4.85
CA ARG A 84 13.87 3.20 -5.22
C ARG A 84 14.18 4.68 -5.12
N THR A 85 15.22 5.10 -4.39
CA THR A 85 15.51 6.53 -4.16
C THR A 85 15.56 7.33 -5.45
N ALA A 86 16.36 6.93 -6.44
CA ALA A 86 16.47 7.64 -7.72
C ALA A 86 15.11 7.72 -8.46
N ALA A 87 14.32 6.64 -8.43
CA ALA A 87 13.00 6.63 -9.05
C ALA A 87 11.99 7.54 -8.32
N LEU A 88 12.13 7.66 -6.99
CA LEU A 88 11.33 8.60 -6.19
C LEU A 88 11.76 10.05 -6.44
N GLU A 89 13.06 10.32 -6.63
CA GLU A 89 13.54 11.66 -7.04
C GLU A 89 12.93 12.08 -8.38
N ASP A 90 12.92 11.18 -9.39
CA ASP A 90 12.29 11.42 -10.70
C ASP A 90 10.79 11.73 -10.57
N ASP A 91 10.07 10.96 -9.74
CA ASP A 91 8.63 11.15 -9.55
C ASP A 91 8.33 12.45 -8.78
N LEU A 92 9.13 12.79 -7.77
CA LEU A 92 8.97 14.03 -7.02
C LEU A 92 9.29 15.26 -7.87
N GLU A 93 10.35 15.22 -8.69
CA GLU A 93 10.64 16.29 -9.64
C GLU A 93 9.50 16.45 -10.67
N TYR A 94 8.91 15.34 -11.14
CA TYR A 94 7.76 15.40 -12.04
C TYR A 94 6.55 16.13 -11.43
N PHE A 95 6.27 15.93 -10.14
CA PHE A 95 5.06 16.48 -9.49
C PHE A 95 5.25 17.82 -8.78
N TYR A 96 6.46 18.15 -8.34
CA TYR A 96 6.78 19.38 -7.61
C TYR A 96 7.70 20.32 -8.40
N GLY A 97 8.34 19.84 -9.47
CA GLY A 97 9.33 20.60 -10.23
C GLY A 97 10.73 20.54 -9.61
N PRO A 98 11.70 21.31 -10.13
CA PRO A 98 13.12 21.19 -9.77
C PRO A 98 13.43 21.58 -8.30
N THR A 99 12.50 22.23 -7.60
CA THR A 99 12.66 22.62 -6.19
C THR A 99 12.08 21.61 -5.21
N TRP A 100 11.64 20.45 -5.69
CA TRP A 100 10.89 19.46 -4.91
C TRP A 100 11.47 19.14 -3.53
N LYS A 101 12.81 19.11 -3.37
CA LYS A 101 13.47 18.86 -2.07
C LYS A 101 13.08 19.86 -0.98
N LYS A 102 12.71 21.10 -1.35
CA LYS A 102 12.25 22.13 -0.41
C LYS A 102 10.75 22.05 -0.10
N ASP A 103 10.00 21.41 -0.99
CA ASP A 103 8.54 21.38 -0.97
C ASP A 103 7.99 20.11 -0.32
N ILE A 104 8.80 19.04 -0.25
CA ILE A 104 8.45 17.85 0.53
C ILE A 104 8.66 18.11 2.03
N GLN A 105 7.72 17.61 2.84
CA GLN A 105 7.79 17.70 4.30
C GLN A 105 7.83 16.29 4.89
N SER A 106 8.88 16.01 5.68
CA SER A 106 8.92 14.81 6.52
C SER A 106 7.97 15.01 7.70
N GLN A 107 6.89 14.23 7.71
CA GLN A 107 5.88 14.26 8.77
C GLN A 107 6.36 13.44 9.98
N GLU A 108 5.70 13.56 11.14
CA GLU A 108 6.18 12.97 12.39
C GLU A 108 6.25 11.43 12.30
N ALA A 109 5.22 10.78 11.75
CA ALA A 109 5.21 9.33 11.60
C ALA A 109 6.25 8.85 10.57
N THR A 110 6.46 9.62 9.50
CA THR A 110 7.54 9.34 8.53
C THR A 110 8.90 9.44 9.20
N GLN A 111 9.14 10.49 9.99
CA GLN A 111 10.41 10.66 10.70
C GLN A 111 10.65 9.54 11.72
N LYS A 112 9.62 9.15 12.47
CA LYS A 112 9.71 8.01 13.39
C LYS A 112 10.11 6.71 12.68
N TYR A 113 9.61 6.49 11.47
CA TYR A 113 9.99 5.33 10.66
C TYR A 113 11.46 5.42 10.20
N VAL A 114 11.86 6.58 9.66
CA VAL A 114 13.25 6.87 9.28
C VAL A 114 14.21 6.64 10.46
N ASP A 115 13.87 7.16 11.64
CA ASP A 115 14.68 7.02 12.85
C ASP A 115 14.83 5.56 13.27
N ARG A 116 13.76 4.74 13.15
CA ARG A 116 13.86 3.30 13.45
C ARG A 116 14.75 2.57 12.45
N ILE A 117 14.68 2.92 11.16
CA ILE A 117 15.54 2.32 10.14
C ILE A 117 17.01 2.64 10.43
N HIS A 118 17.34 3.90 10.71
CA HIS A 118 18.71 4.29 11.10
C HIS A 118 19.18 3.58 12.36
N HIS A 119 18.32 3.50 13.38
CA HIS A 119 18.67 2.78 14.60
C HIS A 119 19.01 1.30 14.31
N VAL A 120 18.16 0.62 13.55
CA VAL A 120 18.35 -0.80 13.17
C VAL A 120 19.63 -0.96 12.35
N GLY A 121 19.82 -0.16 11.30
CA GLY A 121 21.01 -0.26 10.45
C GLY A 121 22.32 -0.02 11.18
N GLN A 122 22.32 0.81 12.21
CA GLN A 122 23.54 1.18 12.96
C GLN A 122 23.82 0.28 14.17
N HIS A 123 22.78 -0.25 14.81
CA HIS A 123 22.91 -0.92 16.12
C HIS A 123 22.42 -2.37 16.12
N GLU A 124 21.51 -2.74 15.21
CA GLU A 124 20.88 -4.07 15.15
C GLU A 124 20.79 -4.57 13.69
N PRO A 125 21.91 -4.63 12.94
CA PRO A 125 21.89 -4.82 11.48
C PRO A 125 21.25 -6.16 11.05
N GLU A 126 21.23 -7.17 11.91
CA GLU A 126 20.52 -8.43 11.68
C GLU A 126 19.00 -8.24 11.52
N LEU A 127 18.44 -7.14 12.03
CA LEU A 127 17.02 -6.81 11.90
C LEU A 127 16.71 -5.99 10.63
N LEU A 128 17.72 -5.50 9.90
CA LEU A 128 17.51 -4.65 8.72
C LEU A 128 16.76 -5.39 7.60
N VAL A 129 16.95 -6.71 7.51
CA VAL A 129 16.22 -7.57 6.57
C VAL A 129 14.70 -7.49 6.75
N ALA A 130 14.21 -7.21 7.97
CA ALA A 130 12.79 -7.04 8.25
C ALA A 130 12.20 -5.85 7.48
N HIS A 131 12.91 -4.71 7.46
CA HIS A 131 12.47 -3.49 6.77
C HIS A 131 12.55 -3.64 5.26
N ALA A 132 13.65 -4.22 4.76
CA ALA A 132 13.82 -4.52 3.34
C ALA A 132 12.74 -5.48 2.83
N TYR A 133 12.44 -6.55 3.60
CA TYR A 133 11.36 -7.48 3.30
C TYR A 133 10.00 -6.78 3.19
N THR A 134 9.61 -6.02 4.22
CA THR A 134 8.29 -5.36 4.28
C THR A 134 8.10 -4.39 3.12
N ARG A 135 9.13 -3.61 2.78
CA ARG A 135 9.07 -2.62 1.70
C ARG A 135 9.16 -3.26 0.31
N TYR A 136 10.29 -3.88 -0.03
CA TYR A 136 10.56 -4.32 -1.40
C TYR A 136 9.62 -5.44 -1.87
N LEU A 137 9.29 -6.43 -1.04
CA LEU A 137 8.33 -7.46 -1.45
C LEU A 137 6.89 -6.94 -1.55
N GLY A 138 6.56 -5.90 -0.78
CA GLY A 138 5.31 -5.16 -0.91
C GLY A 138 5.20 -4.46 -2.27
N ASP A 139 6.26 -3.76 -2.70
CA ASP A 139 6.29 -3.05 -3.98
C ASP A 139 6.20 -3.99 -5.19
N LEU A 140 6.85 -5.15 -5.09
CA LEU A 140 6.82 -6.23 -6.07
C LEU A 140 5.52 -7.06 -6.02
N SER A 141 4.59 -6.71 -5.14
CA SER A 141 3.30 -7.39 -4.97
C SER A 141 2.15 -6.38 -5.13
N GLY A 142 1.67 -5.80 -4.04
CA GLY A 142 0.58 -4.82 -4.04
C GLY A 142 0.93 -3.55 -4.82
N GLY A 143 2.21 -3.13 -4.81
CA GLY A 143 2.67 -1.95 -5.54
C GLY A 143 2.36 -1.99 -7.03
N GLN A 144 2.38 -3.16 -7.66
CA GLN A 144 2.05 -3.31 -9.09
C GLN A 144 0.56 -3.07 -9.39
N ILE A 145 -0.31 -3.32 -8.41
CA ILE A 145 -1.74 -3.00 -8.50
C ILE A 145 -1.93 -1.51 -8.26
N LEU A 146 -1.29 -0.95 -7.23
CA LEU A 146 -1.35 0.49 -6.90
C LEU A 146 -0.87 1.35 -8.07
N LYS A 147 0.19 0.94 -8.78
CA LYS A 147 0.65 1.59 -10.02
C LYS A 147 -0.48 1.79 -11.02
N LYS A 148 -1.23 0.72 -11.32
CA LYS A 148 -2.32 0.75 -12.31
C LYS A 148 -3.46 1.65 -11.84
N ILE A 149 -3.73 1.65 -10.54
CA ILE A 149 -4.77 2.49 -9.95
C ILE A 149 -4.35 3.97 -10.00
N ALA A 150 -3.14 4.30 -9.55
CA ALA A 150 -2.61 5.66 -9.60
C ALA A 150 -2.59 6.21 -11.03
N GLN A 151 -2.11 5.40 -12.00
CA GLN A 151 -2.09 5.79 -13.41
C GLN A 151 -3.48 6.20 -13.90
N LYS A 152 -4.50 5.40 -13.57
CA LYS A 152 -5.87 5.64 -14.00
C LYS A 152 -6.52 6.80 -13.25
N SER A 153 -6.43 6.81 -11.92
CA SER A 153 -7.09 7.80 -11.06
C SER A 153 -6.56 9.21 -11.24
N LEU A 154 -5.27 9.34 -11.55
CA LEU A 154 -4.59 10.62 -11.75
C LEU A 154 -4.42 10.99 -13.22
N ASN A 155 -4.96 10.21 -14.15
CA ASN A 155 -4.83 10.39 -15.60
C ASN A 155 -3.36 10.57 -16.06
N LEU A 156 -2.44 9.77 -15.52
CA LEU A 156 -1.02 9.85 -15.84
C LEU A 156 -0.72 9.26 -17.22
N PRO A 157 0.30 9.81 -17.93
CA PRO A 157 0.63 9.35 -19.27
C PRO A 157 1.14 7.90 -19.28
N ASN A 158 0.90 7.20 -20.38
CA ASN A 158 1.41 5.83 -20.61
C ASN A 158 2.94 5.75 -20.73
N THR A 159 3.65 6.88 -20.72
CA THR A 159 5.11 6.95 -20.74
C THR A 159 5.77 6.49 -19.43
N GLY A 160 5.01 6.35 -18.34
CA GLY A 160 5.52 5.93 -17.04
C GLY A 160 6.03 7.05 -16.14
N LYS A 161 6.06 8.30 -16.62
CA LYS A 161 6.42 9.49 -15.82
C LYS A 161 5.45 9.67 -14.65
N GLY A 162 5.99 9.96 -13.46
CA GLY A 162 5.23 10.08 -12.21
C GLY A 162 4.85 8.73 -11.58
N LEU A 163 5.39 7.61 -12.10
CA LEU A 163 5.20 6.24 -11.59
C LEU A 163 6.50 5.43 -11.63
N SER A 164 7.64 6.11 -11.67
CA SER A 164 8.98 5.52 -11.75
C SER A 164 9.26 4.61 -10.56
N PHE A 165 8.82 5.00 -9.35
CA PHE A 165 8.91 4.19 -8.13
C PHE A 165 8.42 2.75 -8.32
N PHE A 166 7.30 2.58 -9.04
CA PHE A 166 6.66 1.28 -9.27
C PHE A 166 7.31 0.46 -10.39
N ASN A 167 8.31 1.01 -11.09
CA ASN A 167 8.99 0.36 -12.20
C ASN A 167 10.31 -0.26 -11.73
N PHE A 168 10.52 -1.54 -12.05
CA PHE A 168 11.72 -2.29 -11.66
C PHE A 168 12.48 -2.73 -12.91
N PRO A 169 13.22 -1.83 -13.58
CA PRO A 169 13.90 -2.14 -14.84
C PRO A 169 14.97 -3.23 -14.69
N GLY A 170 15.59 -3.37 -13.50
CA GLY A 170 16.52 -4.45 -13.19
C GLY A 170 15.87 -5.83 -13.02
N ILE A 171 14.53 -5.91 -12.96
CA ILE A 171 13.79 -7.15 -12.72
C ILE A 171 12.99 -7.55 -13.96
N THR A 172 13.46 -8.57 -14.68
CA THR A 172 12.79 -9.10 -15.88
C THR A 172 11.56 -9.95 -15.55
N ASN A 173 11.56 -10.62 -14.39
CA ASN A 173 10.43 -11.42 -13.92
C ASN A 173 10.24 -11.27 -12.41
N ILE A 174 9.21 -10.52 -12.02
CA ILE A 174 8.89 -10.23 -10.62
C ILE A 174 8.67 -11.50 -9.80
N SER A 175 7.97 -12.50 -10.34
CA SER A 175 7.68 -13.74 -9.59
C SER A 175 8.97 -14.51 -9.27
N LYS A 176 9.85 -14.68 -10.27
CA LYS A 176 11.15 -15.33 -10.09
C LYS A 176 12.05 -14.55 -9.15
N PHE A 177 12.06 -13.22 -9.23
CA PHE A 177 12.86 -12.38 -8.34
C PHE A 177 12.39 -12.49 -6.88
N LYS A 178 11.07 -12.51 -6.62
CA LYS A 178 10.56 -12.75 -5.26
C LYS A 178 10.90 -14.14 -4.71
N GLN A 179 10.99 -15.16 -5.57
CA GLN A 179 11.46 -16.49 -5.16
C GLN A 179 12.96 -16.46 -4.81
N LEU A 180 13.77 -15.82 -5.65
CA LEU A 180 15.20 -15.60 -5.39
C LEU A 180 15.42 -14.86 -4.07
N TYR A 181 14.73 -13.75 -3.85
CA TYR A 181 14.87 -12.94 -2.64
C TYR A 181 14.54 -13.75 -1.38
N ARG A 182 13.47 -14.56 -1.40
CA ARG A 182 13.13 -15.45 -0.28
C ARG A 182 14.20 -16.51 -0.03
N ALA A 183 14.71 -17.14 -1.08
CA ALA A 183 15.80 -18.11 -0.97
C ALA A 183 17.07 -17.47 -0.36
N ARG A 184 17.36 -16.21 -0.72
CA ARG A 184 18.47 -15.45 -0.16
C ARG A 184 18.28 -15.10 1.32
N MET A 185 17.08 -14.69 1.72
CA MET A 185 16.74 -14.51 3.14
C MET A 185 16.95 -15.81 3.93
N ASN A 186 16.50 -16.95 3.41
CA ASN A 186 16.67 -18.25 4.07
C ASN A 186 18.14 -18.69 4.15
N SER A 187 19.05 -18.10 3.35
CA SER A 187 20.48 -18.42 3.39
C SER A 187 21.27 -17.66 4.46
N ILE A 188 20.66 -16.67 5.11
CA ILE A 188 21.32 -15.90 6.17
C ILE A 188 21.45 -16.81 7.41
N PRO A 189 22.66 -17.00 7.96
CA PRO A 189 22.86 -17.86 9.12
C PRO A 189 22.24 -17.20 10.37
N MET A 190 21.15 -17.79 10.89
CA MET A 190 20.43 -17.26 12.05
C MET A 190 19.99 -18.35 13.02
N ASP A 191 20.02 -18.04 14.31
CA ASP A 191 19.38 -18.86 15.34
C ASP A 191 17.89 -18.52 15.49
N SER A 192 17.15 -19.37 16.18
CA SER A 192 15.71 -19.18 16.38
C SER A 192 15.37 -17.87 17.10
N SER A 193 16.23 -17.42 18.03
CA SER A 193 16.01 -16.15 18.76
C SER A 193 16.12 -14.94 17.83
N THR A 194 17.06 -14.97 16.89
CA THR A 194 17.24 -13.93 15.88
C THR A 194 16.07 -13.91 14.90
N ILE A 195 15.58 -15.07 14.47
CA ILE A 195 14.38 -15.17 13.62
C ILE A 195 13.17 -14.53 14.32
N GLU A 196 12.95 -14.81 15.60
CA GLU A 196 11.86 -14.20 16.38
C GLU A 196 11.98 -12.67 16.45
N ARG A 197 13.19 -12.14 16.72
CA ARG A 197 13.44 -10.69 16.73
C ARG A 197 13.17 -10.04 15.36
N ILE A 198 13.54 -10.70 14.27
CA ILE A 198 13.30 -10.21 12.91
C ILE A 198 11.81 -10.20 12.58
N VAL A 199 11.07 -11.22 13.00
CA VAL A 199 9.61 -11.27 12.85
C VAL A 199 8.96 -10.11 13.60
N GLU A 200 9.34 -9.87 14.85
CA GLU A 200 8.82 -8.75 15.64
C GLU A 200 9.18 -7.40 15.01
N GLU A 201 10.40 -7.26 14.48
CA GLU A 201 10.79 -6.03 13.79
C GLU A 201 10.02 -5.85 12.47
N ALA A 202 9.71 -6.92 11.75
CA ALA A 202 8.88 -6.84 10.54
C ALA A 202 7.46 -6.37 10.88
N ARG A 203 6.88 -6.90 11.97
CA ARG A 203 5.60 -6.41 12.50
C ARG A 203 5.68 -4.93 12.85
N LYS A 204 6.73 -4.48 13.52
CA LYS A 204 6.96 -3.05 13.80
C LYS A 204 7.07 -2.24 12.51
N SER A 205 7.75 -2.74 11.49
CA SER A 205 7.85 -2.09 10.17
C SER A 205 6.46 -1.91 9.53
N PHE A 206 5.57 -2.90 9.60
CA PHE A 206 4.17 -2.75 9.16
C PHE A 206 3.41 -1.71 9.98
N LEU A 207 3.54 -1.71 11.31
CA LEU A 207 2.89 -0.72 12.18
C LEU A 207 3.36 0.71 11.90
N LEU A 208 4.66 0.92 11.64
CA LEU A 208 5.19 2.22 11.23
C LEU A 208 4.60 2.67 9.88
N ASN A 209 4.41 1.75 8.92
CA ASN A 209 3.69 2.08 7.67
C ASN A 209 2.23 2.46 7.93
N ILE A 210 1.54 1.76 8.82
CA ILE A 210 0.16 2.09 9.22
C ILE A 210 0.08 3.50 9.82
N GLU A 211 1.00 3.84 10.74
CA GLU A 211 1.08 5.17 11.34
C GLU A 211 1.28 6.26 10.28
N VAL A 212 2.18 6.04 9.31
CA VAL A 212 2.37 6.94 8.17
C VAL A 212 1.06 7.12 7.39
N PHE A 213 0.37 6.04 7.02
CA PHE A 213 -0.90 6.14 6.29
C PHE A 213 -1.98 6.88 7.07
N GLN A 214 -2.07 6.65 8.38
CA GLN A 214 -3.01 7.36 9.25
C GLN A 214 -2.68 8.85 9.35
N GLU A 215 -1.42 9.23 9.43
CA GLU A 215 -0.99 10.63 9.45
C GLU A 215 -1.28 11.33 8.12
N LEU A 216 -0.97 10.68 6.99
CA LEU A 216 -1.29 11.20 5.67
C LEU A 216 -2.80 11.45 5.51
N GLN A 217 -3.64 10.54 5.99
CA GLN A 217 -5.09 10.71 5.97
C GLN A 217 -5.53 11.94 6.79
N LYS A 218 -4.97 12.12 8.00
CA LYS A 218 -5.27 13.28 8.86
C LYS A 218 -4.91 14.61 8.18
N LEU A 219 -3.74 14.70 7.55
CA LEU A 219 -3.30 15.91 6.84
C LEU A 219 -4.25 16.27 5.70
N VAL A 220 -4.72 15.25 4.98
CA VAL A 220 -5.67 15.43 3.88
C VAL A 220 -7.01 15.91 4.40
N ASP A 221 -7.52 15.34 5.49
CA ASP A 221 -8.79 15.75 6.08
C ASP A 221 -8.76 17.17 6.66
N GLN A 222 -7.62 17.60 7.19
CA GLN A 222 -7.41 18.98 7.65
C GLN A 222 -7.34 20.00 6.50
N SER A 223 -6.89 19.58 5.32
CA SER A 223 -6.80 20.44 4.13
C SER A 223 -8.15 20.65 3.42
N LYS A 224 -9.18 19.85 3.76
CA LYS A 224 -10.52 19.99 3.17
C LYS A 224 -11.23 21.21 3.79
N PRO A 225 -11.87 22.09 2.99
CA PRO A 225 -12.70 23.15 3.55
C PRO A 225 -13.83 22.54 4.39
N PRO A 226 -14.26 23.20 5.48
CA PRO A 226 -15.34 22.69 6.32
C PRO A 226 -16.58 22.42 5.47
N GLN A 227 -17.07 21.17 5.49
CA GLN A 227 -18.34 20.86 4.85
C GLN A 227 -19.45 21.57 5.62
N ASN A 228 -20.01 22.63 5.01
CA ASN A 228 -21.24 23.26 5.48
C ASN A 228 -22.39 22.25 5.37
N ASN A 229 -22.62 21.46 6.42
CA ASN A 229 -23.88 20.76 6.61
C ASN A 229 -24.95 21.77 7.04
N HIS A 230 -25.38 22.64 6.11
CA HIS A 230 -26.60 23.41 6.26
C HIS A 230 -27.73 22.76 5.45
N LEU A 231 -28.47 21.87 6.11
CA LEU A 231 -29.90 21.70 5.80
C LEU A 231 -30.70 21.33 7.06
N GLY A 232 -30.64 22.20 8.07
CA GLY A 232 -31.72 22.30 9.05
C GLY A 232 -32.94 22.87 8.36
N LYS A 233 -33.84 22.00 7.86
CA LYS A 233 -35.19 22.40 7.42
C LYS A 233 -35.93 22.97 8.63
N SER A 234 -36.02 24.30 8.71
CA SER A 234 -37.04 24.95 9.52
C SER A 234 -38.38 24.77 8.81
N LYS A 235 -39.26 23.94 9.36
CA LYS A 235 -40.69 23.94 9.03
C LYS A 235 -41.27 25.22 9.64
N LEU A 236 -41.56 26.20 8.80
CA LEU A 236 -42.49 27.26 9.15
C LEU A 236 -43.81 26.94 8.44
N ASP A 237 -44.76 26.42 9.20
CA ASP A 237 -46.12 26.18 8.75
C ASP A 237 -46.82 27.51 8.53
N PHE A 238 -47.29 27.76 7.31
CA PHE A 238 -48.33 28.73 7.03
C PHE A 238 -49.43 28.08 6.19
N HIS A 239 -50.57 27.85 6.84
CA HIS A 239 -51.85 27.65 6.18
C HIS A 239 -52.19 28.90 5.36
N THR A 240 -52.66 28.73 4.12
CA THR A 240 -53.87 29.41 3.59
C THR A 240 -54.36 28.72 2.30
N THR A 241 -55.67 28.49 2.31
CA THR A 241 -56.60 28.00 1.29
C THR A 241 -56.57 28.77 -0.03
N GLY A 242 -56.71 28.10 -1.19
CA GLY A 242 -56.82 28.79 -2.48
C GLY A 242 -57.14 27.89 -3.67
N ARG A 243 -58.43 27.72 -3.94
CA ARG A 243 -59.08 27.06 -5.09
C ARG A 243 -58.64 27.69 -6.42
N ASN A 244 -58.31 26.90 -7.45
CA ASN A 244 -58.86 27.11 -8.80
C ASN A 244 -58.59 25.95 -9.77
N ARG A 245 -59.64 25.67 -10.54
CA ARG A 245 -59.83 24.62 -11.53
C ARG A 245 -59.70 25.26 -12.90
N THR A 246 -58.89 24.71 -13.79
CA THR A 246 -59.15 24.83 -15.23
C THR A 246 -58.61 23.60 -15.95
N GLN A 247 -59.52 22.99 -16.70
CA GLN A 247 -59.39 21.77 -17.47
C GLN A 247 -59.29 22.19 -18.94
N LEU A 248 -58.34 21.66 -19.70
CA LEU A 248 -58.49 21.55 -21.15
C LEU A 248 -57.83 20.27 -21.68
N LEU A 249 -58.57 19.58 -22.53
CA LEU A 249 -58.34 18.25 -23.11
C LEU A 249 -57.29 18.25 -24.22
N LYS A 250 -56.54 17.14 -24.40
CA LYS A 250 -56.84 16.16 -25.46
C LYS A 250 -55.97 14.89 -25.41
N GLU A 251 -56.61 13.82 -25.85
CA GLU A 251 -56.22 12.41 -26.06
C GLU A 251 -54.93 12.27 -26.90
N ASN A 252 -54.21 11.14 -26.95
CA ASN A 252 -54.64 9.76 -27.10
C ASN A 252 -53.43 8.80 -26.94
N GLY A 253 -53.65 7.53 -26.60
CA GLY A 253 -52.70 6.46 -26.99
C GLY A 253 -52.19 5.47 -25.93
N GLN A 254 -53.04 4.49 -25.62
CA GLN A 254 -52.73 3.08 -25.31
C GLN A 254 -52.11 2.67 -23.96
N ALA A 255 -52.89 1.86 -23.26
CA ALA A 255 -52.54 1.04 -22.12
C ALA A 255 -51.91 -0.30 -22.57
N GLN A 256 -50.91 -0.80 -21.83
CA GLN A 256 -50.99 -2.14 -21.23
C GLN A 256 -50.01 -2.29 -20.07
N MET A 257 -50.49 -2.95 -19.01
CA MET A 257 -49.86 -3.18 -17.71
C MET A 257 -49.02 -4.46 -17.67
N LYS A 258 -47.97 -4.37 -16.83
CA LYS A 258 -47.42 -5.36 -15.88
C LYS A 258 -46.80 -6.66 -16.43
N HIS A 259 -45.49 -6.80 -16.17
CA HIS A 259 -45.04 -7.65 -15.05
C HIS A 259 -43.70 -7.15 -14.50
N THR A 260 -43.67 -6.88 -13.20
CA THR A 260 -42.47 -6.90 -12.36
C THR A 260 -41.82 -8.28 -12.42
N ASP A 261 -40.50 -8.36 -12.55
CA ASP A 261 -39.65 -8.87 -11.47
C ASP A 261 -38.15 -8.89 -11.83
N LEU A 262 -37.37 -8.35 -10.89
CA LEU A 262 -36.07 -8.86 -10.39
C LEU A 262 -34.89 -9.00 -11.38
N LEU A 263 -33.95 -8.05 -11.36
CA LEU A 263 -32.51 -8.37 -11.30
C LEU A 263 -31.74 -7.20 -10.63
N PRO A 264 -30.93 -7.46 -9.58
CA PRO A 264 -30.30 -6.43 -8.78
C PRO A 264 -29.00 -5.90 -9.40
N SER A 265 -28.75 -4.61 -9.19
CA SER A 265 -27.44 -3.99 -9.33
C SER A 265 -26.44 -4.70 -8.40
N THR A 266 -25.39 -5.33 -8.93
CA THR A 266 -24.27 -5.73 -8.06
C THR A 266 -22.92 -5.52 -8.74
N SER A 267 -22.16 -4.65 -8.09
CA SER A 267 -20.76 -4.30 -8.27
C SER A 267 -19.81 -5.42 -7.77
N LEU A 268 -20.12 -6.69 -8.04
CA LEU A 268 -19.46 -7.85 -7.39
C LEU A 268 -18.84 -8.86 -8.36
N LEU A 269 -18.49 -8.45 -9.58
CA LEU A 269 -17.76 -9.32 -10.53
C LEU A 269 -16.39 -8.77 -10.96
N ARG A 270 -15.74 -7.95 -10.11
CA ARG A 270 -14.38 -7.44 -10.37
C ARG A 270 -13.29 -7.91 -9.39
N TRP A 271 -13.62 -8.69 -8.37
CA TRP A 271 -12.70 -8.97 -7.26
C TRP A 271 -12.32 -10.45 -7.05
N THR A 272 -12.58 -11.34 -8.01
CA THR A 272 -12.13 -12.74 -7.91
C THR A 272 -10.79 -13.04 -8.60
N LEU A 273 -10.04 -12.04 -9.10
CA LEU A 273 -8.70 -12.29 -9.65
C LEU A 273 -7.52 -11.74 -8.83
N ALA A 274 -7.75 -10.94 -7.79
CA ALA A 274 -6.68 -10.45 -6.92
C ALA A 274 -6.50 -11.28 -5.63
N LEU A 275 -7.49 -12.10 -5.26
CA LEU A 275 -7.42 -13.03 -4.11
C LEU A 275 -7.06 -14.48 -4.50
N PHE A 276 -6.94 -14.80 -5.79
CA PHE A 276 -6.58 -16.15 -6.27
C PHE A 276 -5.11 -16.36 -6.60
N LEU A 277 -4.23 -15.37 -6.40
CA LEU A 277 -2.77 -15.55 -6.53
C LEU A 277 -2.05 -15.84 -5.21
N LEU A 278 -2.79 -16.26 -4.18
CA LEU A 278 -2.23 -16.75 -2.91
C LEU A 278 -2.65 -18.19 -2.54
N ALA A 279 -3.41 -18.88 -3.40
CA ALA A 279 -3.89 -20.26 -3.14
C ALA A 279 -3.57 -21.29 -4.25
N ALA A 280 -2.64 -21.01 -5.17
CA ALA A 280 -2.29 -21.93 -6.27
C ALA A 280 -0.77 -22.17 -6.43
N THR A 281 -0.03 -22.27 -5.32
CA THR A 281 1.34 -22.82 -5.31
C THR A 281 1.54 -23.82 -4.16
N VAL A 282 0.57 -24.71 -3.95
CA VAL A 282 0.72 -25.93 -3.11
C VAL A 282 0.42 -27.20 -3.95
N GLY A 283 0.67 -27.16 -5.25
CA GLY A 283 0.20 -28.25 -6.12
C GLY A 283 0.95 -28.48 -7.42
N VAL A 284 2.25 -28.20 -7.50
CA VAL A 284 3.13 -28.76 -8.56
C VAL A 284 4.56 -28.87 -8.01
N GLY A 285 4.75 -29.82 -7.10
CA GLY A 285 6.06 -30.13 -6.49
C GLY A 285 6.21 -31.62 -6.16
N LEU A 286 5.53 -32.49 -6.91
CA LEU A 286 5.56 -33.95 -6.72
C LEU A 286 5.81 -34.75 -8.01
N TYR A 287 6.40 -34.14 -9.03
CA TYR A 287 6.95 -34.88 -10.19
C TYR A 287 8.18 -34.16 -10.74
N ALA A 288 9.31 -34.31 -10.06
CA ALA A 288 10.66 -34.20 -10.62
C ALA A 288 11.71 -34.70 -9.60
N LEU A 289 11.57 -35.97 -9.20
CA LEU A 289 12.62 -36.94 -8.83
C LEU A 289 11.95 -38.29 -8.62
#